data_AF-A0A564TIX4-F1
#
_entry.id   AF-A0A564TIX4-F1
#
_cell.length_a   1.000
_cell.length_b   1.000
_cell.length_c   1.000
_cell.angle_alpha   90.00
_cell.angle_beta   90.00
_cell.angle_gamma   90.00
#
_symmetry.space_group_name_H-M   'P 1'
#
loop_
_entity.id
_entity.type
_entity.pdbx_description
1 polymer ?
#
loop_
_entity_poly.entity_id
_entity_poly.type
_entity_poly.pdbx_seq_one_letter_code
_entity_poly.pdbx_strand_id
1 'polypeptide(L)'
;MLRLYWNEMKKLRRQKTVRIVALIGILLPAFCTILCMNNHYRFRNLVGMNVEFGSFLIAPFIFSVLLLTMFSLEEQNDTWKNILTIGISQNTLFLAKMMVALTFVVLFAGINTVYTMVGGIVLRNYIPDFGKVFVILMITALAAVAGTMPVVWVIILLRKKYLIAMITVNSFTIANFLLIWQLSMFRCLDLHLPILIAYRIIYPISILEYTNNLQTGLDTLYYPVKNGILILASTVIISIILGMEIGKRQEG
;
A
#
# COMPACT_ATOMS: atom_id res chain seq x y z
N MET A 1 8.71 -16.28 -15.64
CA MET A 1 8.08 -15.21 -14.83
C MET A 1 6.80 -14.65 -15.44
N LEU A 2 6.82 -14.01 -16.62
CA LEU A 2 5.61 -13.40 -17.22
C LEU A 2 4.40 -14.34 -17.36
N ARG A 3 4.60 -15.59 -17.79
CA ARG A 3 3.51 -16.58 -17.89
C ARG A 3 2.84 -16.83 -16.52
N LEU A 4 3.64 -16.89 -15.45
CA LEU A 4 3.16 -17.11 -14.09
C LEU A 4 2.37 -15.89 -13.60
N TYR A 5 2.91 -14.70 -13.81
CA TYR A 5 2.22 -13.43 -13.53
C TYR A 5 0.84 -13.38 -14.21
N TRP A 6 0.76 -13.70 -15.50
CA TRP A 6 -0.51 -13.70 -16.23
C TRP A 6 -1.50 -14.74 -15.72
N ASN A 7 -1.03 -15.91 -15.31
CA ASN A 7 -1.87 -16.94 -14.73
C ASN A 7 -2.44 -16.49 -13.38
N GLU A 8 -1.61 -15.89 -12.54
CA GLU A 8 -2.00 -15.33 -11.25
C GLU A 8 -3.01 -14.18 -11.40
N MET A 9 -2.79 -13.26 -12.36
CA MET A 9 -3.76 -12.21 -12.71
C MET A 9 -5.11 -12.79 -13.15
N LYS A 10 -5.10 -13.84 -13.97
CA LYS A 10 -6.33 -14.50 -14.45
C LYS A 10 -7.11 -15.16 -13.31
N LYS A 11 -6.42 -15.82 -12.38
CA LYS A 11 -7.03 -16.42 -11.17
C LYS A 11 -7.68 -15.36 -10.31
N LEU A 12 -6.94 -14.29 -10.02
CA LEU A 12 -7.37 -13.20 -9.14
C LEU A 12 -8.62 -12.50 -9.69
N ARG A 13 -8.63 -12.15 -10.98
CA ARG A 13 -9.76 -11.48 -11.65
C ARG A 13 -11.11 -12.19 -11.50
N ARG A 14 -11.13 -13.51 -11.30
CA ARG A 14 -12.37 -14.29 -11.14
C ARG A 14 -12.96 -14.20 -9.72
N GLN A 15 -12.20 -13.68 -8.76
CA GLN A 15 -12.58 -13.64 -7.35
C GLN A 15 -13.50 -12.46 -7.02
N LYS A 16 -14.48 -12.72 -6.14
CA LYS A 16 -15.36 -11.66 -5.60
C LYS A 16 -14.57 -10.59 -4.84
N THR A 17 -13.51 -10.98 -4.14
CA THR A 17 -12.64 -10.07 -3.38
C THR A 17 -12.07 -8.95 -4.25
N VAL A 18 -11.66 -9.24 -5.49
CA VAL A 18 -11.11 -8.21 -6.39
C VAL A 18 -12.15 -7.15 -6.73
N ARG A 19 -13.42 -7.56 -6.91
CA ARG A 19 -14.51 -6.62 -7.19
C ARG A 19 -14.76 -5.70 -5.98
N ILE A 20 -14.74 -6.26 -4.77
CA ILE A 20 -14.90 -5.50 -3.52
C ILE A 20 -13.73 -4.52 -3.33
N VAL A 21 -12.49 -5.00 -3.51
CA VAL A 21 -11.28 -4.19 -3.39
C VAL A 21 -11.26 -3.06 -4.43
N ALA A 22 -11.69 -3.34 -5.67
CA ALA A 22 -11.83 -2.32 -6.70
C ALA A 22 -12.90 -1.27 -6.33
N LEU A 23 -14.05 -1.69 -5.78
CA LEU A 23 -15.07 -0.76 -5.30
C LEU A 23 -14.54 0.13 -4.19
N ILE A 24 -13.85 -0.43 -3.18
CA ILE A 24 -13.25 0.33 -2.09
C ILE A 24 -12.20 1.32 -2.62
N GLY A 25 -11.36 0.88 -3.57
CA GLY A 25 -10.35 1.71 -4.22
C GLY A 25 -10.92 2.87 -5.04
N ILE A 26 -12.19 2.82 -5.43
CA ILE A 26 -12.88 3.92 -6.13
C ILE A 26 -13.66 4.79 -5.14
N LEU A 27 -14.34 4.15 -4.19
CA LEU A 27 -15.23 4.80 -3.23
C LEU A 27 -14.50 5.78 -2.34
N LEU A 28 -13.29 5.44 -1.85
CA LEU A 28 -12.59 6.32 -0.92
C LEU A 28 -12.03 7.59 -1.58
N PRO A 29 -11.32 7.53 -2.73
CA PRO A 29 -10.95 8.74 -3.45
C PRO A 29 -12.16 9.61 -3.82
N ALA A 30 -13.27 8.99 -4.24
CA ALA A 30 -14.52 9.70 -4.51
C ALA A 30 -15.05 10.41 -3.26
N PHE A 31 -15.09 9.73 -2.11
CA PHE A 31 -15.49 10.33 -0.84
C PHE A 31 -14.62 11.53 -0.46
N CYS A 32 -13.29 11.41 -0.60
CA CYS A 32 -12.35 12.51 -0.31
C CYS A 32 -12.62 13.73 -1.22
N THR A 33 -12.88 13.48 -2.52
CA THR A 33 -13.20 14.56 -3.47
C THR A 33 -14.51 15.26 -3.12
N ILE A 34 -15.57 14.51 -2.82
CA ILE A 34 -16.89 15.07 -2.48
C ILE A 34 -16.81 15.88 -1.18
N LEU A 35 -16.09 15.38 -0.17
CA LEU A 35 -15.92 16.07 1.11
C LEU A 35 -15.20 17.42 0.91
N CYS A 36 -14.14 17.45 0.09
CA CYS A 36 -13.44 18.69 -0.22
C CYS A 36 -14.29 19.66 -1.04
N MET A 37 -15.11 19.15 -1.96
CA MET A 37 -16.05 19.95 -2.76
C MET A 37 -17.12 20.61 -1.89
N ASN A 38 -17.75 19.84 -0.99
CA ASN A 38 -18.83 20.33 -0.12
C ASN A 38 -18.34 21.39 0.88
N ASN A 39 -17.11 21.24 1.40
CA ASN A 39 -16.54 22.15 2.39
C ASN A 39 -15.68 23.27 1.76
N HIS A 40 -15.63 23.36 0.43
CA HIS A 40 -14.80 24.33 -0.32
C HIS A 40 -13.32 24.34 0.14
N TYR A 41 -12.77 23.16 0.44
CA TYR A 41 -11.37 23.06 0.83
C TYR A 41 -10.43 23.34 -0.33
N ARG A 42 -9.23 23.86 -0.01
CA ARG A 42 -8.18 24.09 -0.99
C ARG A 42 -7.72 22.78 -1.61
N PHE A 43 -7.29 22.83 -2.87
CA PHE A 43 -6.79 21.67 -3.61
C PHE A 43 -5.65 20.92 -2.89
N ARG A 44 -4.74 21.65 -2.22
CA ARG A 44 -3.70 21.05 -1.38
C ARG A 44 -4.26 20.09 -0.32
N ASN A 45 -5.40 20.44 0.29
CA ASN A 45 -6.00 19.60 1.34
C ASN A 45 -6.57 18.31 0.75
N LEU A 46 -7.11 18.35 -0.48
CA LEU A 46 -7.55 17.15 -1.18
C LEU A 46 -6.38 16.20 -1.46
N VAL A 47 -5.23 16.75 -1.89
CA VAL A 47 -4.02 15.95 -2.12
C VAL A 47 -3.49 15.37 -0.80
N GLY A 48 -3.44 16.16 0.27
CA GLY A 48 -3.06 15.67 1.60
C GLY A 48 -3.96 14.53 2.09
N MET A 49 -5.28 14.68 1.94
CA MET A 49 -6.27 13.67 2.30
C MET A 49 -6.09 12.38 1.47
N ASN A 50 -5.82 12.49 0.16
CA ASN A 50 -5.55 11.34 -0.71
C ASN A 50 -4.17 10.71 -0.51
N VAL A 51 -3.20 11.46 0.03
CA VAL A 51 -1.93 10.90 0.50
C VAL A 51 -2.18 10.07 1.76
N GLU A 52 -2.85 10.61 2.77
CA GLU A 52 -3.10 9.90 4.04
C GLU A 52 -4.05 8.72 3.86
N PHE A 53 -5.28 8.96 3.42
CA PHE A 53 -6.29 7.90 3.27
C PHE A 53 -6.07 7.03 2.04
N GLY A 54 -5.75 7.65 0.90
CA GLY A 54 -5.52 6.88 -0.32
C GLY A 54 -4.24 6.06 -0.24
N SER A 55 -3.11 6.72 -0.01
CA SER A 55 -1.80 6.05 -0.10
C SER A 55 -1.41 5.27 1.15
N PHE A 56 -1.71 5.76 2.36
CA PHE A 56 -1.27 5.08 3.59
C PHE A 56 -2.30 4.12 4.21
N LEU A 57 -3.58 4.25 3.91
CA LEU A 57 -4.61 3.29 4.33
C LEU A 57 -4.97 2.32 3.21
N ILE A 58 -5.46 2.83 2.07
CA ILE A 58 -6.04 1.96 1.04
C ILE A 58 -5.00 1.20 0.23
N ALA A 59 -3.89 1.81 -0.20
CA ALA A 59 -2.90 1.09 -0.98
C ALA A 59 -2.29 -0.13 -0.23
N PRO A 60 -1.85 0.00 1.04
CA PRO A 60 -1.43 -1.15 1.85
C PRO A 60 -2.54 -2.18 2.09
N PHE A 61 -3.79 -1.75 2.26
CA PHE A 61 -4.93 -2.64 2.41
C PHE A 61 -5.18 -3.45 1.14
N ILE A 62 -5.23 -2.80 -0.04
CA ILE A 62 -5.34 -3.46 -1.35
C ILE A 62 -4.22 -4.47 -1.51
N PHE A 63 -2.97 -4.07 -1.28
CA PHE A 63 -1.81 -4.93 -1.41
C PHE A 63 -1.95 -6.20 -0.54
N SER A 64 -2.23 -6.00 0.75
CA SER A 64 -2.27 -7.09 1.73
C SER A 64 -3.44 -8.05 1.52
N VAL A 65 -4.63 -7.53 1.21
CA VAL A 65 -5.83 -8.35 0.97
C VAL A 65 -5.72 -9.16 -0.32
N LEU A 66 -5.21 -8.56 -1.40
CA LEU A 66 -4.99 -9.28 -2.65
C LEU A 66 -3.96 -10.38 -2.46
N LEU A 67 -2.84 -10.07 -1.79
CA LEU A 67 -1.79 -11.04 -1.53
C LEU A 67 -2.31 -12.21 -0.68
N LEU A 68 -3.04 -11.93 0.40
CA LEU A 68 -3.69 -12.93 1.23
C LEU A 68 -4.66 -13.81 0.42
N THR A 69 -5.48 -13.21 -0.44
CA THR A 69 -6.41 -13.94 -1.30
C THR A 69 -5.68 -14.88 -2.25
N MET A 70 -4.55 -14.45 -2.81
CA MET A 70 -3.76 -15.28 -3.73
C MET A 70 -3.12 -16.47 -3.03
N PHE A 71 -2.69 -16.32 -1.77
CA PHE A 71 -2.15 -17.44 -0.98
C PHE A 71 -3.25 -18.37 -0.48
N SER A 72 -4.40 -17.85 -0.08
CA SER A 72 -5.50 -18.68 0.42
C SER A 72 -6.12 -19.55 -0.67
N LEU A 73 -6.19 -19.05 -1.91
CA LEU A 73 -6.67 -19.83 -3.04
C LEU A 73 -5.83 -21.05 -3.35
N GLU A 74 -4.52 -21.00 -3.09
CA GLU A 74 -3.65 -22.15 -3.37
C GLU A 74 -3.72 -23.22 -2.29
N GLU A 75 -3.93 -22.79 -1.04
CA GLU A 75 -4.16 -23.68 0.09
C GLU A 75 -5.53 -24.36 -0.03
N GLN A 76 -6.60 -23.61 -0.34
CA GLN A 76 -7.96 -24.15 -0.44
C GLN A 76 -8.16 -25.14 -1.58
N ASN A 77 -7.43 -25.00 -2.68
CA ASN A 77 -7.56 -25.88 -3.84
C ASN A 77 -6.54 -27.04 -3.83
N ASP A 78 -5.77 -27.21 -2.75
CA ASP A 78 -4.64 -28.15 -2.65
C ASP A 78 -3.60 -28.05 -3.79
N THR A 79 -3.65 -26.96 -4.57
CA THR A 79 -2.83 -26.76 -5.77
C THR A 79 -1.38 -26.46 -5.44
N TRP A 80 -1.08 -26.10 -4.19
CA TRP A 80 0.27 -25.75 -3.75
C TRP A 80 1.26 -26.89 -4.00
N LYS A 81 0.92 -28.12 -3.60
CA LYS A 81 1.75 -29.31 -3.82
C LYS A 81 1.89 -29.64 -5.30
N ASN A 82 0.81 -29.47 -6.07
CA ASN A 82 0.78 -29.79 -7.49
C ASN A 82 1.59 -28.79 -8.34
N ILE A 83 1.76 -27.55 -7.88
CA ILE A 83 2.60 -26.55 -8.57
C ILE A 83 4.09 -26.85 -8.34
N LEU A 84 4.45 -27.32 -7.15
CA LEU A 84 5.82 -27.72 -6.83
C LEU A 84 6.25 -28.99 -7.60
N THR A 85 5.34 -29.94 -7.80
CA THR A 85 5.61 -31.17 -8.58
C THR A 85 5.81 -30.90 -10.08
N ILE A 86 5.24 -29.82 -10.62
CA ILE A 86 5.47 -29.38 -12.02
C ILE A 86 6.84 -28.65 -12.17
N GLY A 87 7.64 -28.54 -11.09
CA GLY A 87 9.00 -28.00 -11.13
C GLY A 87 9.07 -26.47 -11.08
N ILE A 88 7.98 -25.78 -10.70
CA ILE A 88 8.00 -24.33 -10.47
C ILE A 88 8.53 -24.08 -9.06
N SER A 89 9.59 -23.28 -8.93
CA SER A 89 10.14 -22.94 -7.62
C SER A 89 9.15 -22.09 -6.80
N GLN A 90 9.01 -22.41 -5.52
CA GLN A 90 8.19 -21.68 -4.55
C GLN A 90 8.51 -20.18 -4.52
N ASN A 91 9.79 -19.86 -4.59
CA ASN A 91 10.33 -18.51 -4.64
C ASN A 91 9.82 -17.72 -5.85
N THR A 92 9.78 -18.36 -7.02
CA THR A 92 9.28 -17.78 -8.27
C THR A 92 7.79 -17.47 -8.18
N LEU A 93 7.01 -18.36 -7.55
CA LEU A 93 5.57 -18.18 -7.33
C LEU A 93 5.28 -17.05 -6.35
N PHE A 94 6.00 -17.02 -5.24
CA PHE A 94 5.90 -15.97 -4.22
C PHE A 94 6.13 -14.57 -4.84
N LEU A 95 7.22 -14.39 -5.59
CA LEU A 95 7.53 -13.13 -6.26
C LEU A 95 6.48 -12.75 -7.31
N ALA A 96 5.93 -13.72 -8.05
CA ALA A 96 4.88 -13.45 -9.03
C ALA A 96 3.61 -12.88 -8.38
N LYS A 97 3.19 -13.41 -7.21
CA LYS A 97 2.04 -12.89 -6.46
C LYS A 97 2.28 -11.47 -5.95
N MET A 98 3.47 -11.19 -5.44
CA MET A 98 3.84 -9.83 -5.02
C MET A 98 3.77 -8.85 -6.20
N MET A 99 4.29 -9.20 -7.37
CA MET A 99 4.23 -8.36 -8.57
C MET A 99 2.79 -8.10 -9.02
N VAL A 100 1.91 -9.10 -8.93
CA VAL A 100 0.48 -8.92 -9.21
C VAL A 100 -0.15 -7.94 -8.21
N ALA A 101 0.05 -8.12 -6.90
CA ALA A 101 -0.47 -7.21 -5.89
C ALA A 101 0.04 -5.77 -6.07
N LEU A 102 1.33 -5.59 -6.39
CA LEU A 102 1.91 -4.28 -6.70
C LEU A 102 1.31 -3.64 -7.95
N THR A 103 0.93 -4.42 -8.97
CA THR A 103 0.27 -3.89 -10.16
C THR A 103 -1.06 -3.20 -9.78
N PHE A 104 -1.85 -3.81 -8.89
CA PHE A 104 -3.10 -3.22 -8.42
C PHE A 104 -2.90 -1.94 -7.61
N VAL A 105 -1.81 -1.84 -6.84
CA VAL A 105 -1.43 -0.60 -6.14
C VAL A 105 -1.14 0.52 -7.14
N VAL A 106 -0.39 0.24 -8.21
CA VAL A 106 -0.09 1.23 -9.26
C VAL A 106 -1.37 1.66 -9.99
N LEU A 107 -2.25 0.71 -10.32
CA LEU A 107 -3.56 1.03 -10.91
C LEU A 107 -4.41 1.90 -9.99
N PHE A 108 -4.44 1.59 -8.69
CA PHE A 108 -5.13 2.39 -7.69
C PHE A 108 -4.55 3.81 -7.58
N ALA A 109 -3.22 3.98 -7.61
CA ALA A 109 -2.60 5.30 -7.62
C ALA A 109 -3.03 6.14 -8.85
N GLY A 110 -3.16 5.49 -10.01
CA GLY A 110 -3.73 6.11 -11.22
C GLY A 110 -5.18 6.56 -11.03
N ILE A 111 -6.05 5.68 -10.50
CA ILE A 111 -7.44 6.00 -10.18
C ILE A 111 -7.52 7.17 -9.20
N ASN A 112 -6.76 7.11 -8.11
CA ASN A 112 -6.70 8.15 -7.08
C ASN A 112 -6.26 9.51 -7.67
N THR A 113 -5.32 9.49 -8.63
CA THR A 113 -4.89 10.69 -9.36
C THR A 113 -6.04 11.26 -10.18
N VAL A 114 -6.77 10.44 -10.94
CA VAL A 114 -7.92 10.91 -11.75
C VAL A 114 -8.97 11.56 -10.86
N TYR A 115 -9.33 10.95 -9.73
CA TYR A 115 -10.28 11.55 -8.77
C TYR A 115 -9.76 12.87 -8.21
N THR A 116 -8.50 12.91 -7.80
CA THR A 116 -7.86 14.14 -7.30
C THR A 116 -7.93 15.26 -8.35
N MET A 117 -7.66 14.95 -9.62
CA MET A 117 -7.71 15.89 -10.74
C MET A 117 -9.12 16.44 -10.97
N VAL A 118 -10.12 15.56 -11.01
CA VAL A 118 -11.53 15.95 -11.15
C VAL A 118 -11.92 16.89 -10.01
N GLY A 119 -11.55 16.57 -8.77
CA GLY A 119 -11.76 17.45 -7.62
C GLY A 119 -11.08 18.82 -7.79
N GLY A 120 -9.84 18.85 -8.29
CA GLY A 120 -9.11 20.09 -8.56
C GLY A 120 -9.77 21.00 -9.60
N ILE A 121 -10.26 20.43 -10.71
CA ILE A 121 -10.98 21.17 -11.75
C ILE A 121 -12.25 21.80 -11.19
N VAL A 122 -13.02 21.04 -10.41
CA VAL A 122 -14.29 21.52 -9.83
C VAL A 122 -14.05 22.62 -8.79
N LEU A 123 -12.97 22.53 -8.02
CA LEU A 123 -12.61 23.54 -7.01
C LEU A 123 -12.11 24.86 -7.63
N ARG A 124 -11.85 24.94 -8.94
CA ARG A 124 -11.43 26.14 -9.71
C ARG A 124 -10.21 26.89 -9.17
N ASN A 125 -9.44 26.27 -8.27
CA ASN A 125 -8.42 26.94 -7.47
C ASN A 125 -6.98 26.55 -7.85
N TYR A 126 -6.80 25.71 -8.89
CA TYR A 126 -5.49 25.22 -9.31
C TYR A 126 -5.52 24.78 -10.79
N ILE A 127 -4.41 24.97 -11.50
CA ILE A 127 -4.18 24.38 -12.83
C ILE A 127 -3.56 23.00 -12.58
N PRO A 128 -4.31 21.89 -12.71
CA PRO A 128 -3.84 20.59 -12.27
C PRO A 128 -2.68 20.10 -13.14
N ASP A 129 -1.47 20.09 -12.60
CA ASP A 129 -0.33 19.42 -13.22
C ASP A 129 -0.45 17.91 -12.98
N PHE A 130 -1.05 17.23 -13.96
CA PHE A 130 -1.28 15.78 -13.91
C PHE A 130 -0.01 15.00 -13.58
N GLY A 131 1.11 15.38 -14.21
CA GLY A 131 2.39 14.68 -14.05
C GLY A 131 2.88 14.76 -12.60
N LYS A 132 2.86 15.96 -12.02
CA LYS A 132 3.33 16.15 -10.63
C LYS A 132 2.49 15.39 -9.61
N VAL A 133 1.16 15.49 -9.67
CA VAL A 133 0.28 14.82 -8.69
C VAL A 133 0.33 13.30 -8.86
N PHE A 134 0.41 12.80 -10.10
CA PHE A 134 0.58 11.37 -10.35
C PHE A 134 1.87 10.85 -9.71
N VAL A 135 3.00 11.54 -9.93
CA VAL A 135 4.29 11.14 -9.37
C VAL A 135 4.26 11.16 -7.84
N ILE A 136 3.67 12.19 -7.23
CA ILE A 136 3.50 12.27 -5.77
C ILE A 136 2.70 11.06 -5.27
N LEU A 137 1.47 10.86 -5.76
CA LEU A 137 0.60 9.77 -5.30
C LEU A 137 1.15 8.37 -5.58
N MET A 138 1.94 8.23 -6.66
CA MET A 138 2.60 6.97 -6.99
C MET A 138 3.75 6.67 -6.04
N ILE A 139 4.64 7.64 -5.79
CA ILE A 139 5.75 7.48 -4.84
C ILE A 139 5.21 7.25 -3.44
N THR A 140 4.16 7.98 -3.03
CA THR A 140 3.56 7.81 -1.70
C THR A 140 2.97 6.42 -1.53
N ALA A 141 2.21 5.93 -2.50
CA ALA A 141 1.61 4.60 -2.44
C ALA A 141 2.67 3.49 -2.41
N LEU A 142 3.75 3.61 -3.19
CA LEU A 142 4.83 2.62 -3.20
C LEU A 142 5.61 2.61 -1.88
N ALA A 143 5.94 3.77 -1.31
CA ALA A 143 6.64 3.80 -0.04
C ALA A 143 5.74 3.39 1.14
N ALA A 144 4.43 3.64 1.09
CA ALA A 144 3.48 3.09 2.05
C ALA A 144 3.45 1.55 2.00
N VAL A 145 3.37 0.97 0.80
CA VAL A 145 3.45 -0.49 0.64
C VAL A 145 4.78 -1.04 1.14
N ALA A 146 5.90 -0.38 0.81
CA ALA A 146 7.23 -0.74 1.33
C ALA A 146 7.27 -0.74 2.87
N GLY A 147 6.71 0.29 3.50
CA GLY A 147 6.61 0.38 4.97
C GLY A 147 5.72 -0.70 5.59
N THR A 148 4.74 -1.22 4.86
CA THR A 148 3.87 -2.33 5.31
C THR A 148 4.34 -3.73 4.91
N MET A 149 5.48 -3.87 4.22
CA MET A 149 6.03 -5.16 3.78
C MET A 149 6.16 -6.24 4.86
N PRO A 150 6.37 -5.95 6.16
CA PRO A 150 6.35 -6.98 7.20
C PRO A 150 5.05 -7.80 7.24
N VAL A 151 3.93 -7.30 6.68
CA VAL A 151 2.68 -8.05 6.55
C VAL A 151 2.84 -9.34 5.71
N VAL A 152 3.80 -9.35 4.78
CA VAL A 152 3.97 -10.44 3.82
C VAL A 152 4.37 -11.75 4.49
N TRP A 153 5.34 -11.72 5.40
CA TRP A 153 5.75 -12.93 6.11
C TRP A 153 4.69 -13.40 7.12
N VAL A 154 3.90 -12.47 7.69
CA VAL A 154 2.74 -12.80 8.54
C VAL A 154 1.67 -13.56 7.75
N ILE A 155 1.38 -13.15 6.52
CA ILE A 155 0.45 -13.85 5.62
C ILE A 155 0.90 -15.30 5.39
N ILE A 156 2.19 -15.51 5.14
CA ILE A 156 2.73 -16.86 4.91
C ILE A 156 2.72 -17.69 6.19
N LEU A 157 3.09 -17.10 7.33
CA LEU A 157 3.07 -17.78 8.61
C LEU A 157 1.66 -18.30 8.95
N LEU A 158 0.63 -17.52 8.66
CA LEU A 158 -0.76 -17.86 8.95
C LEU A 158 -1.50 -18.51 7.77
N ARG A 159 -0.80 -18.93 6.70
CA ARG A 159 -1.40 -19.43 5.45
C ARG A 159 -2.45 -20.52 5.67
N LYS A 160 -2.18 -21.48 6.57
CA LYS A 160 -3.09 -22.60 6.89
C LYS A 160 -4.37 -22.18 7.60
N LYS A 161 -4.44 -20.98 8.18
CA LYS A 161 -5.56 -20.50 8.99
C LYS A 161 -6.13 -19.20 8.40
N TYR A 162 -6.83 -19.32 7.27
CA TYR A 162 -7.33 -18.18 6.48
C TYR A 162 -8.04 -17.10 7.31
N LEU A 163 -9.01 -17.46 8.17
CA LEU A 163 -9.77 -16.49 8.95
C LEU A 163 -8.88 -15.69 9.92
N ILE A 164 -7.93 -16.37 10.58
CA ILE A 164 -6.99 -15.71 11.50
C ILE A 164 -6.02 -14.83 10.71
N ALA A 165 -5.47 -15.32 9.59
CA ALA A 165 -4.62 -14.52 8.71
C ALA A 165 -5.33 -13.25 8.24
N MET A 166 -6.59 -13.36 7.82
CA MET A 166 -7.41 -12.22 7.40
C MET A 166 -7.57 -11.19 8.50
N ILE A 167 -7.96 -11.61 9.71
CA ILE A 167 -8.14 -10.67 10.83
C ILE A 167 -6.81 -10.00 11.18
N THR A 168 -5.73 -10.77 11.34
CA THR A 168 -4.41 -10.24 11.73
C THR A 168 -3.86 -9.26 10.71
N VAL A 169 -3.97 -9.56 9.41
CA VAL A 169 -3.46 -8.71 8.33
C VAL A 169 -4.22 -7.38 8.24
N ASN A 170 -5.55 -7.43 8.37
CA ASN A 170 -6.36 -6.22 8.38
C ASN A 170 -6.07 -5.37 9.63
N SER A 171 -6.01 -5.99 10.80
CA SER A 171 -5.66 -5.31 12.05
C SER A 171 -4.26 -4.68 11.99
N PHE A 172 -3.28 -5.37 11.42
CA PHE A 172 -1.93 -4.83 11.22
C PHE A 172 -1.93 -3.59 10.31
N THR A 173 -2.68 -3.64 9.21
CA THR A 173 -2.79 -2.51 8.27
C THR A 173 -3.47 -1.30 8.93
N ILE A 174 -4.56 -1.53 9.67
CA ILE A 174 -5.28 -0.48 10.39
C ILE A 174 -4.40 0.11 11.51
N ALA A 175 -3.70 -0.72 12.27
CA ALA A 175 -2.78 -0.27 13.32
C ALA A 175 -1.67 0.61 12.75
N ASN A 176 -1.06 0.21 11.63
CA ASN A 176 -0.06 1.01 10.93
C ASN A 176 -0.61 2.38 10.50
N PHE A 177 -1.83 2.41 9.95
CA PHE A 177 -2.49 3.67 9.61
C PHE A 177 -2.77 4.54 10.83
N LEU A 178 -3.27 3.96 11.94
CA LEU A 178 -3.53 4.69 13.18
C LEU A 178 -2.25 5.31 13.77
N LEU A 179 -1.13 4.61 13.70
CA LEU A 179 0.17 5.14 14.13
C LEU A 179 0.60 6.36 13.31
N ILE A 180 0.33 6.37 12.00
CA ILE A 180 0.58 7.53 11.14
C ILE A 180 -0.38 8.67 11.48
N TRP A 181 -1.68 8.38 11.53
CA TRP A 181 -2.72 9.38 11.78
C TRP A 181 -2.53 10.09 13.12
N GLN A 182 -2.09 9.36 14.15
CA GLN A 182 -1.87 9.87 15.50
C GLN A 182 -0.39 10.12 15.84
N LEU A 183 0.48 10.30 14.83
CA LEU A 183 1.93 10.44 15.00
C LEU A 183 2.30 11.48 16.08
N SER A 184 1.65 12.66 16.03
CA SER A 184 1.88 13.75 16.97
C SER A 184 1.29 13.51 18.36
N MET A 185 0.19 12.74 18.46
CA MET A 185 -0.52 12.53 19.73
C MET A 185 0.12 11.43 20.58
N PHE A 186 0.59 10.36 19.95
CA PHE A 186 1.20 9.21 20.64
C PHE A 186 2.71 9.33 20.89
N ARG A 187 3.33 10.49 20.60
CA ARG A 187 4.79 10.67 20.63
C ARG A 187 5.53 9.57 19.85
N CYS A 188 4.95 9.13 18.73
CA CYS A 188 5.54 8.04 17.92
C CYS A 188 6.73 8.50 17.07
N LEU A 189 7.23 9.73 17.23
CA LEU A 189 8.39 10.23 16.48
C LEU A 189 9.69 9.47 16.79
N ASP A 190 9.83 8.95 18.02
CA ASP A 190 11.01 8.20 18.45
C ASP A 190 10.99 6.72 17.97
N LEU A 191 9.83 6.25 17.52
CA LEU A 191 9.64 4.89 17.04
C LEU A 191 10.14 4.76 15.60
N HIS A 192 11.15 3.90 15.40
CA HIS A 192 11.77 3.63 14.10
C HIS A 192 11.00 2.56 13.30
N LEU A 193 9.66 2.67 13.30
CA LEU A 193 8.83 1.73 12.54
C LEU A 193 8.90 2.07 11.04
N PRO A 194 8.98 1.05 10.16
CA PRO A 194 9.14 1.28 8.71
C PRO A 194 8.06 2.17 8.11
N ILE A 195 6.82 2.01 8.56
CA ILE A 195 5.68 2.80 8.07
C ILE A 195 5.76 4.28 8.49
N LEU A 196 6.27 4.57 9.69
CA LEU A 196 6.45 5.93 10.18
C LEU A 196 7.59 6.62 9.43
N ILE A 197 8.67 5.88 9.17
CA ILE A 197 9.79 6.33 8.35
C ILE A 197 9.31 6.62 6.91
N ALA A 198 8.47 5.76 6.33
CA ALA A 198 7.85 6.01 5.02
C ALA A 198 7.07 7.33 5.00
N TYR A 199 6.21 7.57 5.99
CA TYR A 199 5.46 8.82 6.08
C TYR A 199 6.36 10.05 6.22
N ARG A 200 7.40 9.97 7.05
CA ARG A 200 8.34 11.09 7.29
C ARG A 200 9.18 11.48 6.05
N ILE A 201 9.60 10.51 5.24
CA ILE A 201 10.33 10.78 3.99
C ILE A 201 9.40 11.38 2.93
N ILE A 202 8.14 10.94 2.91
CA ILE A 202 7.14 11.38 1.95
C ILE A 202 6.60 12.77 2.28
N TYR A 203 6.50 13.12 3.57
CA TYR A 203 5.93 14.38 4.04
C TYR A 203 6.44 15.64 3.30
N PRO A 204 7.75 15.86 3.07
CA PRO A 204 8.20 17.02 2.29
C PRO A 204 7.80 16.96 0.81
N ILE A 205 7.64 15.77 0.24
CA ILE A 205 7.31 15.55 -1.18
C ILE A 205 5.81 15.72 -1.44
N SER A 206 4.96 15.45 -0.45
CA SER A 206 3.50 15.56 -0.58
C SER A 206 2.97 17.01 -0.51
N ILE A 207 3.82 17.99 -0.18
CA ILE A 207 3.43 19.40 -0.04
C ILE A 207 3.40 20.08 -1.41
N LEU A 208 2.19 20.38 -1.92
CA LEU A 208 2.01 21.09 -3.19
C LEU A 208 2.14 22.62 -3.09
N GLU A 209 1.73 23.20 -1.96
CA GLU A 209 1.86 24.63 -1.68
C GLU A 209 2.43 24.81 -0.28
N TYR A 210 3.54 25.52 -0.17
CA TYR A 210 4.17 25.81 1.11
C TYR A 210 3.41 26.92 1.85
N THR A 211 3.21 26.75 3.15
CA THR A 211 2.71 27.81 4.05
C THR A 211 3.54 27.82 5.32
N ASN A 212 3.66 28.98 5.97
CA ASN A 212 4.50 29.15 7.17
C ASN A 212 4.16 28.16 8.29
N ASN A 213 2.89 27.75 8.43
CA ASN A 213 2.46 26.75 9.43
C ASN A 213 2.98 25.33 9.15
N LEU A 214 3.39 25.03 7.90
CA LEU A 214 3.98 23.74 7.53
C LEU A 214 5.47 23.67 7.86
N GLN A 215 6.14 24.79 8.12
CA GLN A 215 7.56 24.82 8.46
C GLN A 215 7.84 24.05 9.75
N THR A 216 7.03 24.25 10.78
CA THR A 216 7.08 23.50 12.04
C THR A 216 6.83 22.00 11.82
N GLY A 217 5.95 21.64 10.88
CA GLY A 217 5.69 20.25 10.50
C GLY A 217 6.88 19.62 9.76
N LEU A 218 7.52 20.35 8.85
CA LEU A 218 8.76 19.90 8.20
C LEU A 218 9.87 19.71 9.23
N ASP A 219 10.12 20.68 10.11
CA ASP A 219 11.23 20.60 11.06
C ASP A 219 11.07 19.44 12.06
N THR A 220 9.82 19.08 12.41
CA THR A 220 9.53 17.99 13.33
C THR A 220 9.46 16.61 12.65
N LEU A 221 8.86 16.51 11.46
CA LEU A 221 8.72 15.23 10.76
C LEU A 221 9.89 14.87 9.86
N TYR A 222 10.74 15.84 9.48
CA TYR A 222 11.82 15.61 8.54
C TYR A 222 12.70 14.43 9.00
N TYR A 223 12.95 13.53 8.06
CA TYR A 223 13.88 12.44 8.21
C TYR A 223 14.80 12.43 6.99
N PRO A 224 16.12 12.21 7.15
CA PRO A 224 17.04 12.22 6.03
C PRO A 224 16.63 11.20 4.97
N VAL A 225 16.27 11.68 3.77
CA VAL A 225 15.72 10.86 2.68
C VAL A 225 16.63 9.66 2.37
N LYS A 226 17.95 9.85 2.34
CA LYS A 226 18.93 8.78 2.08
C LYS A 226 18.83 7.65 3.11
N ASN A 227 18.85 7.99 4.40
CA ASN A 227 18.79 7.01 5.48
C ASN A 227 17.43 6.31 5.50
N GLY A 228 16.37 7.07 5.24
CA GLY A 228 15.02 6.55 5.20
C GLY A 228 14.80 5.54 4.06
N ILE A 229 15.28 5.84 2.86
CA ILE A 229 15.22 4.92 1.72
C ILE A 229 16.01 3.64 2.01
N LEU A 230 17.19 3.74 2.65
CA LEU A 230 17.98 2.57 3.04
C LEU A 230 17.23 1.66 4.01
N ILE A 231 16.55 2.25 5.01
CA ILE A 231 15.74 1.48 5.96
C ILE A 231 14.54 0.84 5.27
N LEU A 232 13.83 1.56 4.39
CA LEU A 232 12.71 0.96 3.65
C LEU A 232 13.19 -0.18 2.73
N ALA A 233 14.30 0.02 2.01
CA ALA A 233 14.87 -1.01 1.16
C ALA A 233 15.27 -2.25 1.97
N SER A 234 15.91 -2.08 3.14
CA SER A 234 16.26 -3.20 4.01
C SER A 234 15.01 -3.91 4.53
N THR A 235 13.95 -3.18 4.90
CA THR A 235 12.70 -3.80 5.37
C THR A 235 12.00 -4.61 4.29
N VAL A 236 12.02 -4.16 3.03
CA VAL A 236 11.48 -4.90 1.88
C VAL A 236 12.28 -6.19 1.68
N ILE A 237 13.61 -6.09 1.64
CA ILE A 237 14.51 -7.23 1.42
C ILE A 237 14.34 -8.27 2.53
N ILE A 238 14.37 -7.84 3.79
CA ILE A 238 14.21 -8.73 4.95
C ILE A 238 12.84 -9.40 4.93
N SER A 239 11.76 -8.67 4.63
CA SER A 239 10.40 -9.22 4.58
C SER A 239 10.25 -10.27 3.48
N ILE A 240 10.87 -10.06 2.32
CA ILE A 240 10.88 -11.01 1.20
C ILE A 240 11.66 -12.27 1.60
N ILE A 241 12.87 -12.12 2.15
CA ILE A 241 13.72 -13.24 2.55
C ILE A 241 13.04 -14.09 3.63
N LEU A 242 12.51 -13.44 4.69
CA LEU A 242 11.78 -14.13 5.74
C LEU A 242 10.54 -14.85 5.20
N GLY A 243 9.81 -14.21 4.29
CA GLY A 243 8.65 -14.82 3.65
C GLY A 243 9.02 -16.10 2.89
N MET A 244 10.10 -16.06 2.11
CA MET A 244 10.59 -17.21 1.35
C MET A 244 11.10 -18.33 2.27
N GLU A 245 11.82 -17.98 3.33
CA GLU A 245 12.36 -18.95 4.30
C GLU A 245 11.26 -19.66 5.10
N ILE A 246 10.28 -18.92 5.61
CA ILE A 246 9.11 -19.48 6.32
C ILE A 246 8.31 -20.36 5.36
N GLY A 247 8.16 -19.92 4.11
CA GLY A 247 7.52 -20.71 3.06
C GLY A 247 8.16 -22.09 2.94
N LYS A 248 9.48 -22.17 2.83
CA LYS A 248 10.20 -23.46 2.68
C LYS A 248 10.04 -24.36 3.91
N ARG A 249 10.12 -23.79 5.12
CA ARG A 249 10.00 -24.55 6.38
C ARG A 249 8.63 -25.19 6.59
N GLN A 250 7.58 -24.64 5.99
CA GLN A 250 6.23 -25.20 6.10
C GLN A 250 5.97 -26.36 5.13
N GLU A 251 6.91 -26.63 4.21
CA GLU A 251 6.82 -27.68 3.19
C GLU A 251 7.65 -28.93 3.51
N GLY A 252 8.72 -28.79 4.33
CA GLY A 252 9.49 -29.90 4.87
C GLY A 252 8.80 -30.54 6.07
#